data_AF-A0AA96WSU7-F1
#
_entry.id   AF-A0AA96WSU7-F1
#
_cell.length_a   1.000
_cell.length_b   1.000
_cell.length_c   1.000
_cell.angle_alpha   90.00
_cell.angle_beta   90.00
_cell.angle_gamma   90.00
#
_symmetry.space_group_name_H-M   'P 1'
#
loop_
_entity.id
_entity.type
_entity.pdbx_description
1 polymer ?
#
loop_
_entity_poly.entity_id
_entity_poly.type
_entity_poly.pdbx_seq_one_letter_code
_entity_poly.pdbx_strand_id
1 'polypeptide(L)'
;MTDLPNDRIDPTELDEEWIPDSDPTPHDIEDRRPVRRQVDPDSPIIMVETAFMASAASLVWLVNTYFPMGPILQIFFPIPIALIYLRWGSRAAWMGCAIAALLLSVLLAPVRSIQYVMPYGFLGVLLGALWYRRVTWYVSIPLGTLLGVLGSFFRIWLVSLLLGDDLWLYSTAQITNFLDWIFTLVGLMVQPSLALVQAFVFVSILLVNTIYLSVVHLVAWLLLDRLDSPIPRPPNWVQVLFDND
;
A
#
# COMPACT_ATOMS: atom_id res chain seq x y z
N MET A 1 56.25 32.20 -24.10
CA MET A 1 54.93 32.62 -24.61
C MET A 1 54.45 31.45 -25.45
N THR A 2 53.64 30.59 -24.83
CA THR A 2 53.24 29.27 -25.36
C THR A 2 51.89 29.39 -26.03
N ASP A 3 51.84 29.03 -27.32
CA ASP A 3 50.62 29.00 -28.13
C ASP A 3 49.66 27.92 -27.61
N LEU A 4 48.42 28.33 -27.28
CA LEU A 4 47.33 27.43 -26.94
C LEU A 4 46.68 26.90 -28.24
N PRO A 5 46.31 25.60 -28.31
CA PRO A 5 45.57 25.08 -29.45
C PRO A 5 44.16 25.69 -29.47
N ASN A 6 43.78 26.28 -30.60
CA ASN A 6 42.44 26.79 -30.86
C ASN A 6 41.52 25.61 -31.22
N ASP A 7 41.08 24.87 -30.22
CA ASP A 7 40.12 23.77 -30.39
C ASP A 7 38.71 24.34 -30.50
N ARG A 8 38.41 24.91 -31.68
CA ARG A 8 37.04 25.29 -32.05
C ARG A 8 36.33 24.03 -32.52
N ILE A 9 35.53 23.45 -31.64
CA ILE A 9 34.56 22.40 -31.97
C ILE A 9 33.63 22.96 -33.05
N ASP A 10 33.63 22.32 -34.23
CA ASP A 10 32.78 22.70 -35.35
C ASP A 10 31.32 22.31 -35.02
N PRO A 11 30.37 23.24 -34.98
CA PRO A 11 28.98 22.94 -34.60
C PRO A 11 28.31 21.89 -35.49
N THR A 12 28.82 21.66 -36.70
CA THR A 12 28.31 20.67 -37.65
C THR A 12 28.68 19.22 -37.30
N GLU A 13 29.74 18.99 -36.50
CA GLU A 13 30.09 17.62 -36.03
C GLU A 13 29.15 17.14 -34.91
N LEU A 14 28.50 18.06 -34.19
CA LEU A 14 27.56 17.71 -33.10
C LEU A 14 26.19 17.25 -33.61
N ASP A 15 25.84 17.57 -34.86
CA ASP A 15 24.54 17.26 -35.45
C ASP A 15 24.51 15.88 -36.15
N GLU A 16 25.67 15.26 -36.42
CA GLU A 16 25.75 13.94 -37.08
C GLU A 16 25.69 12.75 -36.11
N GLU A 17 25.91 12.96 -34.82
CA GLU A 17 25.78 11.93 -33.77
C GLU A 17 24.45 12.06 -33.02
N TRP A 18 23.35 12.25 -33.75
CA TRP A 18 22.02 12.09 -33.19
C TRP A 18 21.77 10.59 -32.94
N ILE A 19 22.09 10.13 -31.72
CA ILE A 19 21.64 8.83 -31.23
C ILE A 19 20.13 8.95 -31.05
N PRO A 20 19.31 8.20 -31.81
CA PRO A 20 17.88 8.19 -31.58
C PRO A 20 17.65 7.77 -30.13
N ASP A 21 16.82 8.51 -29.38
CA ASP A 21 16.35 8.06 -28.07
C ASP A 21 15.76 6.66 -28.27
N SER A 22 16.52 5.64 -27.88
CA SER A 22 16.05 4.26 -27.95
C SER A 22 14.88 4.15 -27.00
N ASP A 23 13.71 3.75 -27.50
CA ASP A 23 12.58 3.42 -26.64
C ASP A 23 13.10 2.50 -25.53
N PRO A 24 12.90 2.85 -24.25
CA PRO A 24 13.50 2.11 -23.15
C PRO A 24 13.06 0.65 -23.26
N THR A 25 14.03 -0.26 -23.32
CA THR A 25 13.69 -1.68 -23.37
C THR A 25 13.01 -2.05 -22.04
N PRO A 26 12.19 -3.12 -21.99
CA PRO A 26 11.55 -3.52 -20.75
C PRO A 26 12.53 -3.72 -19.58
N HIS A 27 13.80 -4.04 -19.84
CA HIS A 27 14.84 -4.14 -18.81
C HIS A 27 15.33 -2.78 -18.27
N ASP A 28 15.31 -1.70 -19.06
CA ASP A 28 15.79 -0.37 -18.62
C ASP A 28 14.86 0.28 -17.58
N ILE A 29 13.57 -0.09 -17.58
CA ILE A 29 12.57 0.35 -16.60
C ILE A 29 12.76 -0.35 -15.24
N GLU A 30 13.38 -1.53 -15.25
CA GLU A 30 13.67 -2.34 -14.05
C GLU A 30 14.66 -1.61 -13.13
N ASP A 31 15.60 -0.84 -13.70
CA ASP A 31 16.72 -0.22 -12.98
C ASP A 31 16.53 1.27 -12.64
N ARG A 32 15.47 1.93 -13.13
CA ARG A 32 15.14 3.31 -12.69
C ARG A 32 14.72 3.30 -11.23
N ARG A 33 15.62 3.62 -10.30
CA ARG A 33 15.24 3.90 -8.90
C ARG A 33 14.18 5.01 -8.90
N PRO A 34 13.12 4.95 -8.07
CA PRO A 34 12.18 6.06 -7.97
C PRO A 34 12.99 7.32 -7.65
N VAL A 35 12.97 8.28 -8.58
CA VAL A 35 13.78 9.48 -8.48
C VAL A 35 13.23 10.29 -7.33
N ARG A 36 13.91 10.26 -6.17
CA ARG A 36 13.60 11.24 -5.12
C ARG A 36 13.86 12.60 -5.71
N ARG A 37 12.81 13.42 -5.78
CA ARG A 37 12.94 14.79 -6.23
C ARG A 37 13.90 15.49 -5.27
N GLN A 38 15.09 15.81 -5.74
CA GLN A 38 16.06 16.55 -4.94
C GLN A 38 15.57 18.00 -4.90
N VAL A 39 14.97 18.37 -3.79
CA VAL A 39 14.50 19.72 -3.52
C VAL A 39 15.16 20.16 -2.22
N ASP A 40 15.48 21.45 -2.12
CA ASP A 40 15.90 22.09 -0.89
C ASP A 40 14.96 21.69 0.27
N PRO A 41 15.48 21.15 1.39
CA PRO A 41 14.67 20.78 2.55
C PRO A 41 13.76 21.90 3.08
N ASP A 42 14.14 23.16 2.86
CA ASP A 42 13.37 24.34 3.27
C ASP A 42 12.28 24.73 2.25
N SER A 43 12.16 23.98 1.15
CA SER A 43 11.15 24.24 0.14
C SER A 43 9.74 23.92 0.65
N PRO A 44 8.78 24.86 0.51
CA PRO A 44 7.41 24.65 0.97
C PRO A 44 6.68 23.51 0.26
N ILE A 45 7.18 23.06 -0.90
CA ILE A 45 6.54 22.00 -1.69
C ILE A 45 6.44 20.67 -0.92
N ILE A 46 7.45 20.34 -0.10
CA ILE A 46 7.46 19.13 0.72
C ILE A 46 6.28 19.17 1.69
N MET A 47 6.10 20.32 2.35
CA MET A 47 5.02 20.53 3.32
C MET A 47 3.65 20.47 2.64
N VAL A 48 3.49 21.12 1.49
CA VAL A 48 2.22 21.17 0.75
C VAL A 48 1.82 19.80 0.24
N GLU A 49 2.73 19.07 -0.41
CA GLU A 49 2.42 17.74 -0.93
C GLU A 49 2.16 16.73 0.18
N THR A 50 2.92 16.80 1.28
CA THR A 50 2.69 15.93 2.45
C THR A 50 1.33 16.21 3.08
N ALA A 51 0.95 17.48 3.23
CA ALA A 51 -0.36 17.88 3.75
C ALA A 51 -1.50 17.47 2.82
N PHE A 52 -1.32 17.65 1.50
CA PHE A 52 -2.29 17.24 0.49
C PHE A 52 -2.55 15.73 0.52
N MET A 53 -1.50 14.92 0.55
CA MET A 53 -1.62 13.46 0.60
C MET A 53 -2.15 12.97 1.95
N ALA A 54 -1.76 13.60 3.06
CA ALA A 54 -2.34 13.30 4.37
C ALA A 54 -3.85 13.61 4.41
N SER A 55 -4.25 14.75 3.86
CA SER A 55 -5.66 15.14 3.71
C SER A 55 -6.42 14.16 2.81
N ALA A 56 -5.84 13.74 1.69
CA ALA A 56 -6.42 12.71 0.82
C ALA A 56 -6.64 11.38 1.56
N ALA A 57 -5.65 10.93 2.33
CA ALA A 57 -5.77 9.72 3.15
C ALA A 57 -6.90 9.83 4.17
N SER A 58 -6.96 10.95 4.90
CA SER A 58 -8.03 11.25 5.84
C SER A 58 -9.39 11.32 5.16
N LEU A 59 -9.49 11.95 3.99
CA LEU A 59 -10.74 12.09 3.25
C LEU A 59 -11.28 10.73 2.79
N VAL A 60 -10.43 9.86 2.24
CA VAL A 60 -10.85 8.52 1.81
C VAL A 60 -11.39 7.71 3.00
N TRP A 61 -10.71 7.78 4.15
CA TRP A 61 -11.20 7.14 5.38
C TRP A 61 -12.51 7.75 5.89
N LEU A 62 -12.61 9.08 5.90
CA LEU A 62 -13.81 9.81 6.29
C LEU A 62 -15.01 9.39 5.43
N VAL A 63 -14.85 9.42 4.11
CA VAL A 63 -15.89 9.01 3.16
C VAL A 63 -16.30 7.57 3.41
N ASN A 64 -15.35 6.63 3.54
CA ASN A 64 -15.67 5.24 3.83
C ASN A 64 -16.40 5.06 5.17
N THR A 65 -16.13 5.93 6.15
CA THR A 65 -16.77 5.88 7.47
C THR A 65 -18.25 6.27 7.41
N TYR A 66 -18.62 7.23 6.57
CA TYR A 66 -20.02 7.68 6.42
C TYR A 66 -20.76 6.95 5.30
N PHE A 67 -20.06 6.60 4.23
CA PHE A 67 -20.55 5.92 3.04
C PHE A 67 -19.71 4.67 2.79
N PRO A 68 -20.01 3.54 3.45
CA PRO A 68 -19.26 2.31 3.26
C PRO A 68 -19.55 1.73 1.87
N MET A 69 -18.78 2.15 0.86
CA MET A 69 -18.86 1.66 -0.53
C MET A 69 -18.19 0.28 -0.70
N GLY A 70 -18.29 -0.56 0.33
CA GLY A 70 -17.65 -1.87 0.38
C GLY A 70 -16.11 -1.78 0.32
N PRO A 71 -15.43 -2.73 -0.35
CA PRO A 71 -13.97 -2.85 -0.33
C PRO A 71 -13.26 -1.84 -1.25
N ILE A 72 -13.98 -1.15 -2.14
CA ILE A 72 -13.38 -0.33 -3.21
C ILE A 72 -12.54 0.82 -2.64
N LEU A 73 -13.10 1.61 -1.72
CA LEU A 73 -12.38 2.73 -1.10
C LEU A 73 -11.21 2.28 -0.23
N GLN A 74 -11.30 1.08 0.36
CA GLN A 74 -10.31 0.57 1.30
C GLN A 74 -8.96 0.29 0.64
N ILE A 75 -8.97 0.02 -0.67
CA ILE A 75 -7.76 -0.19 -1.48
C ILE A 75 -6.88 1.06 -1.46
N PHE A 76 -7.49 2.25 -1.38
CA PHE A 76 -6.77 3.52 -1.39
C PHE A 76 -6.24 3.94 -0.02
N PHE A 77 -6.59 3.28 1.09
CA PHE A 77 -6.17 3.72 2.42
C PHE A 77 -4.64 3.85 2.60
N PRO A 78 -3.81 2.87 2.22
CA PRO A 78 -2.36 2.98 2.40
C PRO A 78 -1.67 3.81 1.31
N ILE A 79 -2.34 4.03 0.17
CA ILE A 79 -1.71 4.57 -1.05
C ILE A 79 -1.19 6.00 -0.83
N PRO A 80 -1.97 6.98 -0.35
CA PRO A 80 -1.48 8.35 -0.15
C PRO A 80 -0.26 8.42 0.77
N ILE A 81 -0.21 7.61 1.84
CA ILE A 81 0.94 7.58 2.75
C ILE A 81 2.15 6.93 2.09
N ALA A 82 1.95 5.87 1.31
CA ALA A 82 3.02 5.25 0.53
C ALA A 82 3.59 6.21 -0.53
N LEU A 83 2.74 7.03 -1.17
CA LEU A 83 3.17 8.07 -2.11
C LEU A 83 4.07 9.11 -1.45
N ILE A 84 3.73 9.55 -0.23
CA ILE A 84 4.58 10.48 0.53
C ILE A 84 5.96 9.84 0.75
N TYR A 85 6.02 8.55 1.10
CA TYR A 85 7.29 7.86 1.29
C TYR A 85 8.12 7.82 0.00
N LEU A 86 7.49 7.49 -1.13
CA LEU A 86 8.18 7.40 -2.42
C LEU A 86 8.74 8.77 -2.84
N ARG A 87 7.96 9.84 -2.67
CA ARG A 87 8.34 11.20 -3.08
C ARG A 87 9.34 11.87 -2.14
N TRP A 88 9.07 11.83 -0.83
CA TRP A 88 9.74 12.66 0.17
C TRP A 88 10.46 11.85 1.26
N GLY A 89 10.31 10.52 1.27
CA GLY A 89 11.02 9.61 2.15
C GLY A 89 10.32 9.33 3.50
N SER A 90 11.06 8.66 4.38
CA SER A 90 10.51 8.10 5.62
C SER A 90 9.99 9.15 6.60
N ARG A 91 10.72 10.25 6.79
CA ARG A 91 10.34 11.31 7.74
C ARG A 91 9.01 11.94 7.34
N ALA A 92 8.87 12.29 6.06
CA ALA A 92 7.64 12.85 5.53
C ALA A 92 6.48 11.87 5.63
N ALA A 93 6.69 10.57 5.36
CA ALA A 93 5.63 9.56 5.46
C ALA A 93 5.10 9.40 6.90
N TRP A 94 6.00 9.36 7.90
CA TRP A 94 5.59 9.33 9.31
C TRP A 94 4.87 10.61 9.74
N MET A 95 5.36 11.78 9.30
CA MET A 95 4.67 13.05 9.55
C MET A 95 3.29 13.08 8.89
N GLY A 96 3.17 12.64 7.64
CA GLY A 96 1.91 12.53 6.92
C GLY A 96 0.92 11.57 7.61
N CYS A 97 1.40 10.44 8.10
CA CYS A 97 0.61 9.51 8.90
C CYS A 97 0.11 10.17 10.20
N ALA A 98 0.98 10.91 10.91
CA ALA A 98 0.60 11.63 12.12
C ALA A 98 -0.40 12.76 11.84
N ILE A 99 -0.20 13.53 10.76
CA ILE A 99 -1.14 14.57 10.31
C ILE A 99 -2.49 13.95 9.98
N ALA A 100 -2.52 12.86 9.22
CA ALA A 100 -3.75 12.16 8.89
C ALA A 100 -4.47 11.65 10.15
N ALA A 101 -3.71 11.15 11.14
CA ALA A 101 -4.24 10.73 12.43
C ALA A 101 -4.85 11.90 13.21
N LEU A 102 -4.19 13.05 13.27
CA LEU A 102 -4.68 14.24 13.95
C LEU A 102 -5.96 14.77 13.29
N LEU A 103 -5.97 14.86 11.96
CA LEU A 103 -7.15 15.27 11.19
C LEU A 103 -8.33 14.34 11.47
N LEU A 104 -8.13 13.02 11.37
CA LEU A 104 -9.19 12.05 11.66
C LEU A 104 -9.64 12.07 13.12
N SER A 105 -8.72 12.35 14.06
CA SER A 105 -9.06 12.44 15.48
C SER A 105 -10.03 13.58 15.75
N VAL A 106 -9.80 14.74 15.11
CA VAL A 106 -10.67 15.91 15.21
C VAL A 106 -12.00 15.69 14.50
N LEU A 107 -12.00 15.01 13.35
CA LEU A 107 -13.22 14.82 12.53
C LEU A 107 -14.14 13.66 13.00
N LEU A 108 -13.58 12.53 13.45
CA LEU A 108 -14.31 11.27 13.68
C LEU A 108 -14.26 10.73 15.11
N ALA A 109 -13.49 11.38 15.99
CA ALA A 109 -13.03 10.91 17.29
C ALA A 109 -11.67 10.16 17.28
N PRO A 110 -10.84 10.31 18.34
CA PRO A 110 -9.52 9.69 18.44
C PRO A 110 -9.51 8.17 18.24
N VAL A 111 -10.58 7.53 18.70
CA VAL A 111 -10.76 6.07 18.61
C VAL A 111 -10.89 5.58 17.17
N ARG A 112 -11.60 6.33 16.30
CA ARG A 112 -11.69 5.96 14.88
C ARG A 112 -10.40 6.27 14.13
N SER A 113 -9.69 7.32 14.55
CA SER A 113 -8.39 7.66 13.98
C SER A 113 -7.36 6.56 14.20
N ILE A 114 -7.27 6.00 15.42
CA ILE A 114 -6.27 4.95 15.68
C ILE A 114 -6.54 3.66 14.88
N GLN A 115 -7.80 3.38 14.51
CA GLN A 115 -8.17 2.28 13.61
C GLN A 115 -7.77 2.51 12.15
N TYR A 116 -7.56 3.76 11.75
CA TYR A 116 -6.93 4.08 10.48
C TYR A 116 -5.42 3.92 10.56
N VAL A 117 -4.81 4.53 11.59
CA VAL A 117 -3.35 4.50 11.79
C VAL A 117 -2.85 3.06 11.81
N MET A 118 -3.49 2.22 12.63
CA MET A 118 -3.28 0.78 12.63
C MET A 118 -4.52 0.08 12.06
N PRO A 119 -4.45 -0.59 10.90
CA PRO A 119 -3.21 -0.95 10.16
C PRO A 119 -2.73 0.05 9.11
N TYR A 120 -3.61 0.86 8.53
CA TYR A 120 -3.38 1.41 7.18
C TYR A 120 -2.30 2.48 7.10
N GLY A 121 -2.17 3.32 8.13
CA GLY A 121 -1.09 4.30 8.22
C GLY A 121 0.29 3.63 8.25
N PHE A 122 0.48 2.66 9.14
CA PHE A 122 1.70 1.85 9.20
C PHE A 122 1.93 1.08 7.91
N LEU A 123 0.88 0.52 7.32
CA LEU A 123 0.95 -0.27 6.09
C LEU A 123 1.36 0.61 4.89
N GLY A 124 0.89 1.86 4.81
CA GLY A 124 1.35 2.82 3.82
C GLY A 124 2.84 3.14 3.94
N VAL A 125 3.34 3.35 5.16
CA VAL A 125 4.79 3.57 5.39
C VAL A 125 5.61 2.33 5.03
N LEU A 126 5.15 1.13 5.43
CA LEU A 126 5.81 -0.13 5.12
C LEU A 126 5.88 -0.38 3.62
N LEU A 127 4.75 -0.25 2.91
CA LEU A 127 4.69 -0.41 1.45
C LEU A 127 5.56 0.62 0.75
N GLY A 128 5.51 1.89 1.17
CA GLY A 128 6.38 2.93 0.66
C GLY A 128 7.87 2.57 0.78
N ALA A 129 8.28 2.01 1.92
CA ALA A 129 9.65 1.56 2.16
C ALA A 129 10.04 0.36 1.27
N LEU A 130 9.14 -0.61 1.10
CA LEU A 130 9.37 -1.80 0.29
C LEU A 130 9.44 -1.46 -1.20
N TRP A 131 8.53 -0.63 -1.68
CA TRP A 131 8.51 -0.17 -3.06
C TRP A 131 9.71 0.73 -3.39
N TYR A 132 10.11 1.61 -2.47
CA TYR A 132 11.33 2.41 -2.61
C TYR A 132 12.59 1.53 -2.73
N ARG A 133 12.62 0.40 -2.02
CA ARG A 133 13.71 -0.59 -2.06
C ARG A 133 13.59 -1.61 -3.20
N ARG A 134 12.61 -1.45 -4.09
CA ARG A 134 12.31 -2.36 -5.19
C ARG A 134 12.09 -3.83 -4.76
N VAL A 135 11.54 -4.04 -3.56
CA VAL A 135 11.27 -5.39 -3.06
C VAL A 135 10.20 -6.07 -3.92
N THR A 136 10.44 -7.33 -4.31
CA THR A 136 9.51 -8.10 -5.14
C THR A 136 8.19 -8.34 -4.41
N TRP A 137 7.11 -8.51 -5.19
CA TRP A 137 5.77 -8.73 -4.65
C TRP A 137 5.70 -9.98 -3.75
N TYR A 138 6.52 -10.99 -4.06
CA TYR A 138 6.64 -12.21 -3.25
C TYR A 138 7.10 -11.96 -1.82
N VAL A 139 7.79 -10.85 -1.54
CA VAL A 139 8.25 -10.48 -0.20
C VAL A 139 7.40 -9.35 0.37
N SER A 140 6.98 -8.39 -0.44
CA SER A 140 6.19 -7.26 0.04
C SER A 140 4.79 -7.67 0.47
N ILE A 141 4.16 -8.63 -0.22
CA ILE A 141 2.85 -9.15 0.14
C ILE A 141 2.89 -9.86 1.51
N PRO A 142 3.69 -10.91 1.75
CA PRO A 142 3.66 -11.58 3.05
C PRO A 142 4.03 -10.65 4.21
N LEU A 143 4.97 -9.71 4.00
CA LEU A 143 5.34 -8.76 5.05
C LEU A 143 4.22 -7.76 5.37
N GLY A 144 3.53 -7.24 4.35
CA GLY A 144 2.37 -6.38 4.56
C GLY A 144 1.16 -7.16 5.08
N THR A 145 0.98 -8.42 4.70
CA THR A 145 -0.06 -9.31 5.23
C THR A 145 0.16 -9.55 6.71
N LEU A 146 1.40 -9.78 7.16
CA LEU A 146 1.70 -9.93 8.58
C LEU A 146 1.27 -8.67 9.36
N LEU A 147 1.58 -7.48 8.84
CA LEU A 147 1.15 -6.22 9.44
C LEU A 147 -0.39 -6.06 9.41
N GLY A 148 -1.04 -6.46 8.32
CA GLY A 148 -2.50 -6.44 8.18
C GLY A 148 -3.19 -7.40 9.17
N VAL A 149 -2.64 -8.59 9.37
CA VAL A 149 -3.10 -9.57 10.37
C VAL A 149 -2.96 -8.97 11.77
N LEU A 150 -1.80 -8.41 12.11
CA LEU A 150 -1.59 -7.72 13.39
C LEU A 150 -2.59 -6.57 13.59
N GLY A 151 -2.87 -5.78 12.54
CA GLY A 151 -3.87 -4.72 12.59
C GLY A 151 -5.29 -5.22 12.70
N SER A 152 -5.61 -6.38 12.11
CA SER A 152 -6.92 -7.02 12.25
C SER A 152 -7.14 -7.44 13.71
N PHE A 153 -6.15 -8.08 14.33
CA PHE A 153 -6.19 -8.40 15.76
C PHE A 153 -6.30 -7.15 16.63
N PHE A 154 -5.52 -6.11 16.33
CA PHE A 154 -5.60 -4.83 17.04
C PHE A 154 -7.01 -4.23 16.96
N ARG A 155 -7.64 -4.24 15.78
CA ARG A 155 -9.01 -3.73 15.61
C ARG A 155 -10.04 -4.58 16.37
N ILE A 156 -9.95 -5.91 16.30
CA ILE A 156 -10.85 -6.81 17.06
C ILE A 156 -10.71 -6.53 18.55
N TRP A 157 -9.48 -6.49 19.06
CA TRP A 157 -9.20 -6.20 20.48
C TRP A 157 -9.70 -4.81 20.89
N LEU A 158 -9.39 -3.78 20.10
CA LEU A 158 -9.78 -2.41 20.41
C LEU A 158 -11.31 -2.25 20.42
N VAL A 159 -12.00 -2.77 19.40
CA VAL A 159 -13.45 -2.67 19.33
C VAL A 159 -14.13 -3.53 20.39
N SER A 160 -13.56 -4.70 20.72
CA SER A 160 -14.03 -5.52 21.85
C SER A 160 -13.97 -4.75 23.16
N LEU A 161 -12.84 -4.08 23.43
CA LEU A 161 -12.67 -3.23 24.61
C LEU A 161 -13.69 -2.07 24.66
N LEU A 162 -14.00 -1.46 23.52
CA LEU A 162 -14.92 -0.33 23.44
C LEU A 162 -16.39 -0.71 23.56
N LEU A 163 -16.77 -1.88 23.03
CA LEU A 163 -18.13 -2.40 23.13
C LEU A 163 -18.38 -3.05 24.49
N GLY A 164 -17.32 -3.53 25.17
CA GLY A 164 -17.44 -4.35 26.37
C GLY A 164 -17.83 -5.81 26.07
N ASP A 165 -17.83 -6.20 24.79
CA ASP A 165 -18.21 -7.53 24.29
C ASP A 165 -17.03 -8.22 23.61
N ASP A 166 -17.00 -9.55 23.66
CA ASP A 166 -15.95 -10.35 23.02
C ASP A 166 -16.24 -10.61 21.53
N LEU A 167 -15.71 -9.75 20.66
CA LEU A 167 -15.81 -9.90 19.20
C LEU A 167 -15.08 -11.14 18.66
N TRP A 168 -14.10 -11.66 19.41
CA TRP A 168 -13.45 -12.91 19.05
C TRP A 168 -14.43 -14.07 19.16
N LEU A 169 -15.24 -14.11 20.22
CA LEU A 169 -16.29 -15.11 20.40
C LEU A 169 -17.29 -15.09 19.23
N TYR A 170 -17.78 -13.92 18.82
CA TYR A 170 -18.67 -13.80 17.66
C TYR A 170 -18.03 -14.32 16.37
N SER A 171 -16.75 -14.00 16.15
CA SER A 171 -16.00 -14.46 14.97
C SER A 171 -15.88 -16.00 14.96
N THR A 172 -15.57 -16.60 16.11
CA THR A 172 -15.50 -18.06 16.24
C THR A 172 -16.87 -18.72 16.04
N ALA A 173 -17.94 -18.16 16.60
CA ALA A 173 -19.29 -18.68 16.43
C ALA A 173 -19.76 -18.63 14.97
N GLN A 174 -19.44 -17.55 14.25
CA GLN A 174 -19.75 -17.43 12.82
C GLN A 174 -19.05 -18.53 12.01
N ILE A 175 -17.78 -18.83 12.32
CA ILE A 175 -17.02 -19.88 11.63
C ILE A 175 -17.49 -21.27 12.01
N THR A 176 -17.86 -21.50 13.28
CA THR A 176 -18.50 -22.76 13.71
C THR A 176 -19.75 -23.04 12.87
N ASN A 177 -20.67 -22.08 12.78
CA ASN A 177 -21.89 -22.21 11.99
C ASN A 177 -21.60 -22.46 10.50
N PHE A 178 -20.58 -21.81 9.95
CA PHE A 178 -20.16 -22.03 8.57
C PHE A 178 -19.60 -23.43 8.33
N LEU A 179 -18.77 -23.94 9.26
CA LEU A 179 -18.23 -25.30 9.19
C LEU A 179 -19.33 -26.35 9.37
N ASP A 180 -20.26 -26.14 10.30
CA ASP A 180 -21.43 -27.01 10.50
C ASP A 180 -22.28 -27.10 9.22
N TRP A 181 -22.48 -25.97 8.54
CA TRP A 181 -23.18 -25.92 7.26
C TRP A 181 -22.45 -26.75 6.18
N ILE A 182 -21.11 -26.62 6.07
CA ILE A 182 -20.31 -27.43 5.14
C ILE A 182 -20.41 -28.92 5.48
N PHE A 183 -20.28 -29.28 6.76
CA PHE A 183 -20.35 -30.68 7.19
C PHE A 183 -21.71 -31.30 6.89
N THR A 184 -22.78 -30.54 7.12
CA THR A 184 -24.15 -30.97 6.75
C THR A 184 -24.28 -31.20 5.25
N LEU A 185 -23.70 -30.32 4.42
CA LEU A 185 -23.75 -30.43 2.96
C LEU A 185 -23.00 -31.67 2.45
N VAL A 186 -21.90 -32.05 3.11
CA VAL A 186 -21.09 -33.23 2.78
C VAL A 186 -21.64 -34.52 3.44
N GLY A 187 -22.67 -34.41 4.30
CA GLY A 187 -23.25 -35.54 5.03
C GLY A 187 -22.41 -36.02 6.21
N LEU A 188 -21.50 -35.19 6.72
CA LEU A 188 -20.68 -35.48 7.90
C LEU A 188 -21.45 -35.12 9.18
N MET A 189 -21.76 -36.11 10.01
CA MET A 189 -22.39 -35.94 11.32
C MET A 189 -21.37 -35.66 12.43
N VAL A 190 -20.34 -34.87 12.13
CA VAL A 190 -19.22 -34.56 13.04
C VAL A 190 -19.31 -33.11 13.48
N GLN A 191 -19.15 -32.84 14.77
CA GLN A 191 -19.09 -31.46 15.27
C GLN A 191 -17.69 -30.85 15.05
N PRO A 192 -17.57 -29.60 14.62
CA PRO A 192 -16.30 -28.92 14.41
C PRO A 192 -15.59 -28.73 15.75
N SER A 193 -14.37 -29.28 15.85
CA SER A 193 -13.53 -29.10 17.03
C SER A 193 -13.08 -27.64 17.18
N LEU A 194 -12.86 -27.19 18.42
CA LEU A 194 -12.38 -25.83 18.70
C LEU A 194 -11.07 -25.50 17.96
N ALA A 195 -10.14 -26.46 17.90
CA ALA A 195 -8.87 -26.28 17.20
C ALA A 195 -9.05 -26.05 15.69
N LEU A 196 -9.99 -26.78 15.07
CA LEU A 196 -10.34 -26.59 13.66
C LEU A 196 -10.95 -25.20 13.43
N VAL A 197 -11.90 -24.80 14.28
CA VAL A 197 -12.54 -23.48 14.19
C VAL A 197 -11.50 -22.36 14.32
N GLN A 198 -10.63 -22.43 15.32
CA GLN A 198 -9.58 -21.43 15.54
C GLN A 198 -8.59 -21.35 14.35
N ALA A 199 -8.21 -22.50 13.79
CA ALA A 199 -7.37 -22.55 12.59
C ALA A 199 -8.08 -21.87 11.41
N PHE A 200 -9.37 -22.14 11.20
CA PHE A 200 -10.16 -21.50 10.13
C PHE A 200 -10.32 -19.99 10.34
N VAL A 201 -10.50 -19.52 11.58
CA VAL A 201 -10.54 -18.08 11.91
C VAL A 201 -9.23 -17.42 11.50
N PHE A 202 -8.10 -17.98 11.93
CA PHE A 202 -6.78 -17.44 11.62
C PHE A 202 -6.51 -17.45 10.11
N VAL A 203 -6.80 -18.57 9.42
CA VAL A 203 -6.64 -18.71 7.97
C VAL A 203 -7.52 -17.72 7.22
N SER A 204 -8.75 -17.48 7.69
CA SER A 204 -9.67 -16.50 7.07
C SER A 204 -9.13 -15.08 7.18
N ILE A 205 -8.62 -14.69 8.36
CA ILE A 205 -7.98 -13.37 8.56
C ILE A 205 -6.76 -13.23 7.65
N LEU A 206 -5.92 -14.26 7.58
CA LEU A 206 -4.73 -14.27 6.73
C LEU A 206 -5.09 -14.17 5.24
N LEU A 207 -6.09 -14.93 4.80
CA LEU A 207 -6.56 -14.94 3.41
C LEU A 207 -7.12 -13.57 3.01
N VAL A 208 -8.00 -12.99 3.83
CA VAL A 208 -8.60 -11.67 3.56
C VAL A 208 -7.52 -10.59 3.46
N ASN A 209 -6.53 -10.60 4.36
CA ASN A 209 -5.43 -9.63 4.33
C ASN A 209 -4.49 -9.86 3.13
N THR A 210 -4.27 -11.10 2.71
CA THR A 210 -3.49 -11.42 1.51
C THR A 210 -4.18 -10.94 0.25
N ILE A 211 -5.48 -11.19 0.12
CA ILE A 211 -6.30 -10.73 -1.01
C ILE A 211 -6.31 -9.20 -1.05
N TYR A 212 -6.61 -8.55 0.08
CA TYR A 212 -6.58 -7.10 0.22
C TYR A 212 -5.26 -6.51 -0.28
N LEU A 213 -4.14 -7.03 0.20
CA LEU A 213 -2.83 -6.47 -0.13
C LEU A 213 -2.41 -6.73 -1.58
N SER A 214 -2.83 -7.86 -2.15
CA SER A 214 -2.64 -8.15 -3.58
C SER A 214 -3.39 -7.14 -4.45
N VAL A 215 -4.64 -6.81 -4.09
CA VAL A 215 -5.43 -5.79 -4.79
C VAL A 215 -4.82 -4.40 -4.62
N VAL A 216 -4.31 -4.06 -3.43
CA VAL A 216 -3.58 -2.79 -3.20
C VAL A 216 -2.35 -2.68 -4.09
N HIS A 217 -1.55 -3.74 -4.21
CA HIS A 217 -0.38 -3.72 -5.10
C HIS A 217 -0.79 -3.55 -6.57
N LEU A 218 -1.86 -4.22 -7.00
CA LEU A 218 -2.38 -4.10 -8.37
C LEU A 218 -2.83 -2.67 -8.68
N VAL A 219 -3.66 -2.08 -7.81
CA VAL A 219 -4.14 -0.71 -8.01
C VAL A 219 -3.00 0.30 -7.87
N ALA A 220 -2.09 0.09 -6.92
CA ALA A 220 -0.92 0.95 -6.76
C ALA A 220 -0.07 0.93 -8.03
N TRP A 221 0.22 -0.24 -8.61
CA TRP A 221 0.95 -0.35 -9.87
C TRP A 221 0.29 0.45 -10.99
N LEU A 222 -1.01 0.26 -11.24
CA LEU A 222 -1.75 1.00 -12.27
C LEU A 222 -1.80 2.52 -12.04
N LEU A 223 -1.94 2.95 -10.79
CA LEU A 223 -2.05 4.36 -10.44
C LEU A 223 -0.68 5.06 -10.50
N LEU A 224 0.37 4.40 -10.02
CA LEU A 224 1.70 4.98 -9.85
C LEU A 224 2.52 5.01 -11.12
N ASP A 225 2.24 4.09 -12.04
CA ASP A 225 2.80 4.15 -13.40
C ASP A 225 2.38 5.46 -14.10
N ARG A 226 1.15 5.91 -13.86
CA ARG A 226 0.66 7.21 -14.36
C ARG A 226 1.22 8.44 -13.63
N LEU A 227 1.96 8.25 -12.54
CA LEU A 227 2.50 9.32 -11.69
C LEU A 227 4.04 9.40 -11.74
N ASP A 228 4.67 8.79 -12.76
CA ASP A 228 6.12 8.72 -12.96
C ASP A 228 6.91 8.21 -11.73
N SER A 229 6.27 7.40 -10.88
CA SER A 229 6.88 6.85 -9.67
C SER A 229 6.78 5.33 -9.72
N PRO A 230 7.60 4.65 -10.56
CA PRO A 230 7.44 3.23 -10.86
C PRO A 230 7.69 2.35 -9.62
N ILE A 231 6.71 1.52 -9.30
CA ILE A 231 6.78 0.45 -8.30
C ILE A 231 7.37 -0.81 -8.93
N PRO A 232 7.95 -1.75 -8.14
CA PRO A 232 8.20 -3.12 -8.59
C PRO A 232 7.10 -3.70 -9.48
N ARG A 233 7.50 -4.26 -10.61
CA ARG A 233 6.57 -4.90 -11.55
C ARG A 233 5.83 -6.07 -10.90
N PRO A 234 4.58 -6.32 -11.32
CA PRO A 234 3.82 -7.44 -10.82
C PRO A 234 4.41 -8.78 -11.32
N PRO A 235 4.08 -9.91 -10.69
CA PRO A 235 4.49 -11.24 -11.16
C PRO A 235 4.08 -11.51 -12.61
N ASN A 236 4.84 -12.36 -13.31
CA ASN A 236 4.59 -12.67 -14.74
C ASN A 236 3.15 -13.13 -15.02
N TRP A 237 2.53 -13.89 -14.11
CA TRP A 237 1.14 -14.33 -14.28
C TRP A 237 0.12 -13.19 -14.26
N VAL A 238 0.43 -12.06 -13.61
CA VAL A 238 -0.39 -10.84 -13.66
C VAL A 238 -0.13 -10.08 -14.96
N GLN A 239 1.12 -9.99 -15.42
CA GLN A 239 1.47 -9.28 -16.66
C GLN A 239 0.76 -9.93 -17.87
N VAL A 240 0.76 -11.26 -17.96
CA VAL A 240 0.07 -12.02 -19.02
C VAL A 240 -1.44 -11.76 -19.06
N LEU A 241 -2.07 -11.37 -17.94
CA LEU A 241 -3.49 -11.00 -17.91
C LEU A 241 -3.75 -9.63 -18.57
N PHE A 242 -2.77 -8.73 -18.61
CA PHE A 242 -2.88 -7.38 -19.19
C PHE A 242 -2.22 -7.25 -20.58
N ASP A 243 -1.28 -8.13 -20.93
CA ASP A 243 -0.62 -8.16 -22.25
C ASP A 243 -1.45 -8.87 -23.34
N ASN A 244 -2.62 -9.41 -23.01
CA ASN A 244 -3.51 -10.12 -23.94
C ASN A 244 -4.56 -9.21 -24.61
N ASP A 245 -4.40 -7.89 -24.55
CA ASP A 245 -5.19 -6.90 -25.31
C ASP A 245 -4.39 -6.28 -26.47
#